data_AF-A0A382H1G1-F1
#
_entry.id   AF-A0A382H1G1-F1
#
_cell.length_a   1.000
_cell.length_b   1.000
_cell.length_c   1.000
_cell.angle_alpha   90.00
_cell.angle_beta   90.00
_cell.angle_gamma   90.00
#
_symmetry.space_group_name_H-M   'P 1'
#
loop_
_entity.id
_entity.type
_entity.pdbx_description
1 polymer ?
#
loop_
_entity_poly.entity_id
_entity_poly.type
_entity_poly.pdbx_seq_one_letter_code
_entity_poly.pdbx_strand_id
1 'polypeptide(L)' 'MFDGAFQSNSMRIGTNPEDSESVVLNPDRLLRHVGILGNTGSGKTVMAKIILEECALAGIPSIILDLQGDLARM' A
#
# COMPACT_ATOMS: atom_id res chain seq x y z
N MET A 1 -1.12 -0.20 24.88
CA MET A 1 -0.07 -1.17 24.51
C MET A 1 -0.65 -1.95 23.34
N PHE A 2 -0.20 -1.65 22.12
CA PHE A 2 -0.67 -2.34 20.91
C PHE A 2 -0.03 -3.72 20.88
N ASP A 3 -0.47 -4.60 21.78
CA ASP A 3 -0.01 -5.98 21.85
C ASP A 3 -0.89 -6.83 20.96
N GLY A 4 -0.29 -7.32 19.88
CA GLY A 4 -0.92 -8.17 18.90
C GLY A 4 -0.19 -7.98 17.60
N ALA A 5 0.84 -8.80 17.37
CA ALA A 5 1.46 -8.96 16.08
C ALA A 5 0.37 -8.90 15.00
N PHE A 6 0.51 -8.01 14.02
CA PHE A 6 -0.35 -8.00 12.84
C PHE A 6 -0.37 -9.44 12.32
N GLN A 7 -1.47 -10.15 12.57
CA GLN A 7 -1.69 -11.52 12.13
C GLN A 7 -1.28 -11.55 10.68
N SER A 8 -0.17 -12.24 10.35
CA SER A 8 0.55 -12.29 9.07
C SER A 8 -0.24 -11.87 7.83
N ASN A 9 -0.62 -10.60 7.72
CA ASN A 9 -1.57 -10.16 6.70
C ASN A 9 -0.72 -9.65 5.56
N SER A 10 -0.44 -10.52 4.61
CA SER A 10 0.27 -10.14 3.39
C SER A 10 -0.59 -9.17 2.58
N MET A 11 -0.14 -7.93 2.42
CA MET A 11 -0.84 -6.92 1.61
C MET A 11 -0.57 -7.17 0.13
N ARG A 12 -1.60 -7.40 -0.68
CA ARG A 12 -1.40 -7.64 -2.11
C ARG A 12 -1.16 -6.32 -2.85
N ILE A 13 0.01 -6.18 -3.48
CA ILE A 13 0.39 -4.95 -4.19
C ILE A 13 0.45 -5.08 -5.71
N GLY A 14 0.30 -6.29 -6.24
CA GLY A 14 0.28 -6.53 -7.68
C GLY A 14 0.43 -8.00 -8.04
N THR A 15 0.88 -8.22 -9.27
CA THR A 15 1.22 -9.55 -9.80
C THR A 15 2.55 -9.47 -10.54
N ASN A 16 3.34 -10.53 -10.50
CA ASN A 16 4.55 -10.66 -11.30
C ASN A 16 4.14 -10.83 -12.77
N PRO A 17 4.66 -10.01 -13.71
CA PRO A 17 4.31 -10.12 -15.12
C PRO A 17 4.71 -11.43 -15.79
N GLU A 18 5.71 -12.15 -15.27
CA GLU A 18 6.27 -13.35 -15.91
C GLU A 18 5.45 -14.61 -15.66
N ASP A 19 4.94 -14.77 -14.43
CA ASP A 19 4.27 -15.98 -13.95
C ASP A 19 2.85 -15.70 -13.41
N SER A 20 2.44 -14.43 -13.35
CA SER A 20 1.15 -13.98 -12.80
C SER A 20 0.97 -14.26 -11.31
N GLU A 21 2.02 -14.62 -10.58
CA GLU A 21 1.96 -14.82 -9.13
C GLU A 21 1.71 -13.51 -8.39
N SER A 22 1.03 -13.60 -7.25
CA SER A 22 0.70 -12.42 -6.44
C SER A 22 1.96 -11.84 -5.79
N VAL A 23 2.19 -10.55 -5.97
CA VAL A 23 3.23 -9.82 -5.25
C VAL A 23 2.63 -9.27 -3.97
N VAL A 24 3.25 -9.59 -2.84
CA VAL A 24 2.78 -9.19 -1.51
C VAL A 24 3.81 -8.38 -0.74
N LEU A 25 3.31 -7.45 0.08
CA LEU A 25 4.08 -6.62 1.00
C LEU A 25 3.73 -7.04 2.44
N ASN A 26 4.77 -7.28 3.26
CA ASN A 26 4.56 -7.44 4.70
C ASN A 26 4.27 -6.06 5.34
N PRO A 27 3.16 -5.87 6.08
CA PRO A 27 2.81 -4.62 6.75
C PRO A 27 3.92 -4.03 7.62
N ASP A 28 4.75 -4.87 8.25
CA ASP A 28 5.89 -4.44 9.08
C ASP A 28 6.90 -3.59 8.30
N ARG A 29 6.90 -3.71 6.97
CA ARG A 29 7.76 -2.89 6.09
C ARG A 29 7.32 -1.43 6.05
N LEU A 30 6.05 -1.13 6.29
CA LEU A 30 5.54 0.24 6.37
C LEU A 30 6.15 1.02 7.54
N LEU A 31 6.68 0.35 8.56
CA LEU A 31 7.38 0.95 9.70
C LEU A 31 8.73 1.60 9.31
N ARG A 32 9.26 1.33 8.10
CA ARG A 32 10.58 1.81 7.65
C ARG A 32 10.50 2.84 6.52
N HIS A 33 9.33 3.45 6.33
CA HIS A 33 8.98 4.33 5.21
C HIS A 33 8.93 3.62 3.85
N VAL A 34 8.08 4.14 2.96
CA VAL A 34 7.94 3.68 1.58
C VAL A 34 8.09 4.87 0.65
N GLY A 35 8.91 4.73 -0.38
CA GLY A 35 9.03 5.69 -1.47
C GLY A 35 8.47 5.09 -2.75
N ILE A 36 7.54 5.80 -3.41
CA ILE A 36 6.98 5.43 -4.71
C ILE A 36 7.48 6.44 -5.75
N LEU A 37 8.38 5.99 -6.62
CA LEU A 37 9.11 6.84 -7.57
C LEU A 37 8.73 6.47 -9.01
N GLY A 38 8.72 7.46 -9.91
CA GLY A 38 8.38 7.26 -11.32
C GLY A 38 7.84 8.53 -11.99
N ASN A 39 7.72 8.50 -13.32
CA ASN A 39 7.27 9.64 -14.13
C ASN A 39 5.75 9.86 -14.05
N THR A 40 5.24 10.98 -14.56
CA THR A 40 3.80 11.21 -14.67
C THR A 40 3.13 10.07 -15.45
N GLY A 41 1.98 9.59 -14.96
CA GLY A 41 1.26 8.46 -15.58
C GLY A 41 1.82 7.07 -15.25
N SER A 42 2.92 6.95 -14.50
CA SER A 42 3.54 5.64 -14.17
C SER A 42 2.82 4.84 -13.08
N GLY A 43 1.65 5.29 -12.62
CA GLY A 43 0.88 4.58 -11.59
C GLY A 43 1.27 4.83 -10.13
N LYS A 44 2.10 5.85 -9.82
CA LYS A 44 2.49 6.16 -8.42
C LYS A 44 1.29 6.34 -7.48
N THR A 45 0.33 7.17 -7.90
CA THR A 45 -0.90 7.46 -7.15
C THR A 45 -1.79 6.21 -7.00
N VAL A 46 -1.82 5.36 -8.03
CA VAL A 46 -2.55 4.09 -7.99
C VAL A 46 -1.91 3.14 -6.99
N MET A 47 -0.58 3.02 -6.99
CA MET A 47 0.16 2.20 -6.03
C MET A 47 -0.05 2.67 -4.59
N ALA A 48 -0.05 3.99 -4.36
CA ALA A 48 -0.37 4.55 -3.04
C ALA A 48 -1.79 4.18 -2.58
N LYS A 49 -2.78 4.19 -3.49
CA LYS A 49 -4.15 3.75 -3.20
C LYS A 49 -4.24 2.26 -2.89
N ILE A 50 -3.55 1.40 -3.64
CA ILE A 50 -3.51 -0.05 -3.37
C ILE A 50 -2.97 -0.32 -1.96
N ILE A 51 -1.84 0.30 -1.58
CA ILE A 51 -1.29 0.14 -0.23
C ILE A 51 -2.30 0.60 0.84
N LEU A 52 -2.99 1.71 0.60
CA LEU A 52 -3.99 2.23 1.52
C LEU A 52 -5.21 1.29 1.65
N GLU A 53 -5.71 0.74 0.55
CA GLU A 53 -6.81 -0.23 0.53
C GLU A 53 -6.43 -1.49 1.31
N GLU A 54 -5.23 -2.01 1.10
CA GLU A 54 -4.73 -3.17 1.85
C GLU A 54 -4.52 -2.85 3.34
N CYS A 55 -4.07 -1.64 3.68
CA CYS A 55 -4.05 -1.17 5.07
C CYS A 55 -5.46 -1.15 5.69
N ALA A 56 -6.45 -0.64 4.96
CA ALA A 56 -7.84 -0.61 5.43
C ALA A 56 -8.39 -2.02 5.65
N LEU A 57 -8.15 -2.95 4.72
CA LEU A 57 -8.53 -4.37 4.84
C LEU A 57 -7.83 -5.05 6.02
N ALA A 58 -6.60 -4.68 6.32
CA ALA A 58 -5.84 -5.17 7.48
C ALA A 58 -6.20 -4.48 8.81
N GLY A 59 -7.15 -3.54 8.82
CA GLY A 59 -7.53 -2.78 10.00
C GLY A 59 -6.44 -1.80 10.47
N ILE A 60 -5.51 -1.42 9.59
CA ILE A 60 -4.45 -0.46 9.86
C ILE A 60 -4.99 0.96 9.62
N PRO A 61 -5.09 1.79 10.67
CA PRO A 61 -5.54 3.16 10.50
C PRO A 61 -4.54 3.95 9.66
N SER A 62 -5.04 4.70 8.68
CA SER A 62 -4.22 5.47 7.74
C SER A 62 -4.69 6.92 7.67
N ILE A 63 -3.75 7.86 7.61
CA ILE A 63 -3.99 9.27 7.36
C ILE A 63 -3.35 9.63 6.02
N ILE A 64 -4.10 10.30 5.15
CA ILE A 64 -3.64 10.70 3.82
C ILE A 64 -3.48 12.20 3.79
N LEU A 65 -2.30 12.65 3.33
CA LEU A 65 -2.03 14.05 3.03
C LEU A 65 -1.92 14.19 1.50
N ASP A 66 -3.01 14.59 0.88
CA ASP A 66 -3.12 14.68 -0.58
C ASP A 66 -3.09 16.15 -1.03
N LEU A 67 -1.90 16.63 -1.39
CA LEU A 67 -1.69 18.01 -1.84
C LEU A 67 -2.23 18.28 -3.25
N GLN A 68 -2.36 17.23 -4.08
CA GLN A 68 -2.85 17.37 -5.47
C GLN A 68 -4.35 17.10 -5.58
N GLY A 69 -4.96 16.41 -4.62
CA GLY A 69 -6.38 16.08 -4.60
C GLY A 69 -6.75 14.83 -5.43
N ASP A 70 -5.76 14.06 -5.88
CA ASP A 70 -5.95 12.90 -6.77
C ASP A 70 -6.09 11.56 -6.01
N LEU A 71 -5.72 11.52 -4.72
CA LEU A 71 -5.92 10.38 -3.82
C LEU A 71 -7.33 10.37 -3.21
N ALA A 72 -7.86 11.55 -2.84
CA ALA A 72 -9.17 11.67 -2.19
C ALA A 72 -10.37 11.47 -3.14
N ARG A 73 -10.13 11.53 -4.46
CA ARG A 73 -11.09 11.06 -5.47
C ARG A 73 -11.05 9.54 -5.53
N MET A 74 -11.72 8.92 -4.56
CA MET A 74 -12.15 7.52 -4.57
C MET A 74 -13.57 7.44 -5.11
#